data_AF-A0A410P1R2-F1
#
_entry.id   AF-A0A410P1R2-F1
#
_cell.length_a   1.000
_cell.length_b   1.000
_cell.length_c   1.000
_cell.angle_alpha   90.00
_cell.angle_beta   90.00
_cell.angle_gamma   90.00
#
_symmetry.space_group_name_H-M   'P 1'
#
loop_
_entity.id
_entity.type
_entity.pdbx_description
1 polymer ?
#
loop_
_entity_poly.entity_id
_entity_poly.type
_entity_poly.pdbx_seq_one_letter_code
_entity_poly.pdbx_strand_id
1 'polypeptide(L)'
;MGPVLATLLLALPASAAAQAPGPAPSSSPQPAPARVPVYGYEVVRTFPHDPTAFTQGLVIRDGVLIESTGRNPSSVRRVRLEDGVVLQKRELEPEFFGEGLTEKDGRVFSLSWINGVGFIWNADDLKPVSRFAYAGEGWGLTHDGTRLILSDGSAALRFLDPDTQAETGRVSVTLNGRPVRQLNELEWIDGEVWANVWRTDYILRIDPESGRVVGVIDLSGLLPKDQVKDPVDDVLNGIAWDAQNRRLFVTGKNWPSLFEIRLTGPR
;
A
#
# COMPACT_ATOMS: atom_id res chain seq x y z
N MET A 1 -43.80 88.59 17.95
CA MET A 1 -43.68 89.03 16.55
C MET A 1 -42.27 89.59 16.36
N GLY A 2 -41.54 89.13 15.34
CA GLY A 2 -40.21 89.64 15.00
C GLY A 2 -39.27 88.52 14.52
N PRO A 3 -38.87 88.49 13.24
CA PRO A 3 -38.19 87.35 12.61
C PRO A 3 -36.68 87.40 12.88
N VAL A 4 -35.99 86.25 12.84
CA VAL A 4 -34.52 86.24 12.78
C VAL A 4 -34.06 85.43 11.56
N LEU A 5 -33.27 86.14 10.76
CA LEU A 5 -32.61 85.80 9.51
C LEU A 5 -31.88 84.45 9.53
N ALA A 6 -32.05 83.69 8.46
CA ALA A 6 -31.19 82.57 8.10
C ALA A 6 -29.81 83.11 7.63
N THR A 7 -28.74 82.71 8.31
CA THR A 7 -27.36 82.95 7.88
C THR A 7 -26.82 81.67 7.24
N LEU A 8 -26.46 81.75 5.96
CA LEU A 8 -25.89 80.68 5.17
C LEU A 8 -24.40 80.53 5.53
N LEU A 9 -24.03 79.47 6.26
CA LEU A 9 -22.62 79.11 6.49
C LEU A 9 -22.08 78.27 5.32
N LEU A 10 -21.06 78.79 4.64
CA LEU A 10 -20.20 78.05 3.71
C LEU A 10 -19.29 77.10 4.50
N ALA A 11 -19.47 75.80 4.33
CA ALA A 11 -18.57 74.78 4.87
C ALA A 11 -17.38 74.57 3.92
N LEU A 12 -16.17 74.75 4.43
CA LEU A 12 -14.92 74.36 3.75
C LEU A 12 -14.70 72.84 3.91
N PRO A 13 -14.21 72.12 2.88
CA PRO A 13 -13.95 70.69 2.99
C PRO A 13 -12.70 70.43 3.83
N ALA A 14 -12.81 69.52 4.80
CA ALA A 14 -11.69 69.02 5.59
C ALA A 14 -10.84 68.07 4.73
N SER A 15 -9.53 68.35 4.62
CA SER A 15 -8.56 67.41 4.04
C SER A 15 -8.36 66.22 4.97
N ALA A 16 -8.75 65.03 4.52
CA ALA A 16 -8.39 63.77 5.18
C ALA A 16 -6.95 63.39 4.82
N ALA A 17 -6.04 63.41 5.79
CA ALA A 17 -4.70 62.88 5.63
C ALA A 17 -4.76 61.34 5.56
N ALA A 18 -4.35 60.76 4.43
CA ALA A 18 -4.25 59.31 4.26
C ALA A 18 -3.09 58.78 5.14
N GLN A 19 -3.38 57.91 6.11
CA GLN A 19 -2.36 57.17 6.85
C GLN A 19 -1.79 56.07 5.96
N ALA A 20 -0.46 56.01 5.87
CA ALA A 20 0.24 54.95 5.16
C ALA A 20 0.04 53.60 5.87
N PRO A 21 -0.14 52.49 5.13
CA PRO A 21 -0.30 51.16 5.72
C PRO A 21 0.98 50.75 6.46
N GLY A 22 0.81 50.24 7.69
CA GLY A 22 1.91 49.71 8.49
C GLY A 22 2.54 48.47 7.85
N PRO A 23 3.81 48.16 8.20
CA PRO A 23 4.51 47.00 7.66
C PRO A 23 3.77 45.70 8.01
N ALA A 24 3.59 44.83 7.02
CA ALA A 24 2.97 43.53 7.19
C ALA A 24 3.78 42.66 8.18
N PRO A 25 3.13 41.84 9.02
CA PRO A 25 3.82 40.93 9.91
C PRO A 25 4.66 39.94 9.09
N SER A 26 5.94 39.83 9.43
CA SER A 26 6.86 38.86 8.86
C SER A 26 6.41 37.44 9.22
N SER A 27 6.11 36.63 8.21
CA SER A 27 5.83 35.20 8.40
C SER A 27 7.07 34.52 8.94
N SER A 28 6.93 33.83 10.08
CA SER A 28 7.97 32.95 10.59
C SER A 28 8.21 31.81 9.59
N PRO A 29 9.48 31.44 9.34
CA PRO A 29 9.79 30.33 8.44
C PRO A 29 9.20 29.04 9.00
N GLN A 30 8.37 28.39 8.19
CA GLN A 30 7.78 27.09 8.49
C GLN A 30 8.91 26.04 8.61
N PRO A 31 8.89 25.13 9.60
CA PRO A 31 9.91 24.10 9.73
C PRO A 31 10.00 23.28 8.44
N ALA A 32 11.23 23.00 7.98
CA ALA A 32 11.42 22.07 6.87
C ALA A 32 10.75 20.72 7.21
N PRO A 33 10.05 20.09 6.25
CA PRO A 33 9.40 18.81 6.52
C PRO A 33 10.44 17.79 7.00
N ALA A 34 10.12 17.06 8.08
CA ALA A 34 10.97 16.01 8.60
C ALA A 34 11.27 14.99 7.49
N ARG A 35 12.54 14.60 7.34
CA ARG A 35 12.97 13.64 6.34
C ARG A 35 12.38 12.27 6.67
N VAL A 36 11.77 11.63 5.67
CA VAL A 36 11.27 10.25 5.80
C VAL A 36 12.46 9.30 6.05
N PRO A 37 12.45 8.51 7.13
CA PRO A 37 13.54 7.58 7.46
C PRO A 37 13.67 6.47 6.41
N VAL A 38 14.91 6.06 6.13
CA VAL A 38 15.23 4.91 5.27
C VAL A 38 15.81 3.79 6.10
N TYR A 39 15.25 2.60 6.00
CA TYR A 39 15.67 1.40 6.70
C TYR A 39 16.49 0.49 5.77
N GLY A 40 17.50 -0.16 6.31
CA GLY A 40 18.09 -1.34 5.69
C GLY A 40 17.44 -2.61 6.20
N TYR A 41 18.07 -3.74 5.90
CA TYR A 41 17.64 -5.04 6.37
C TYR A 41 18.83 -5.90 6.80
N GLU A 42 18.52 -6.92 7.59
CA GLU A 42 19.35 -8.08 7.89
C GLU A 42 18.53 -9.32 7.53
N VAL A 43 19.11 -10.26 6.78
CA VAL A 43 18.48 -11.56 6.51
C VAL A 43 18.63 -12.43 7.76
N VAL A 44 17.50 -12.78 8.37
CA VAL A 44 17.45 -13.69 9.53
C VAL A 44 17.48 -15.14 9.07
N ARG A 45 16.72 -15.45 8.02
CA ARG A 45 16.63 -16.79 7.44
C ARG A 45 16.22 -16.72 5.96
N THR A 46 16.68 -17.70 5.19
CA THR A 46 16.23 -17.93 3.81
C THR A 46 15.48 -19.25 3.74
N PHE A 47 14.36 -19.27 3.04
CA PHE A 47 13.51 -20.42 2.79
C PHE A 47 13.43 -20.69 1.28
N PRO A 48 13.23 -21.96 0.86
CA PRO A 48 12.94 -22.26 -0.53
C PRO A 48 11.65 -21.57 -0.98
N HIS A 49 11.67 -21.01 -2.19
CA HIS A 49 10.47 -20.51 -2.86
C HIS A 49 10.42 -21.07 -4.28
N ASP A 50 9.23 -21.32 -4.79
CA ASP A 50 9.01 -21.90 -6.11
C ASP A 50 9.42 -20.89 -7.21
N PRO A 51 10.47 -21.18 -7.99
CA PRO A 51 10.97 -20.26 -9.02
C PRO A 51 10.09 -20.20 -10.28
N THR A 52 8.93 -20.86 -10.27
CA THR A 52 7.90 -20.76 -11.31
C THR A 52 6.70 -19.93 -10.87
N ALA A 53 6.71 -19.45 -9.63
CA ALA A 53 5.61 -18.72 -9.04
C ALA A 53 5.72 -17.22 -9.29
N PHE A 54 4.81 -16.69 -10.09
CA PHE A 54 4.72 -15.26 -10.29
C PHE A 54 3.95 -14.61 -9.14
N THR A 55 4.59 -14.45 -7.98
CA THR A 55 3.97 -13.97 -6.74
C THR A 55 3.29 -12.61 -6.92
N GLN A 56 2.00 -12.55 -6.57
CA GLN A 56 1.20 -11.33 -6.65
C GLN A 56 0.50 -10.95 -5.33
N GLY A 57 0.34 -11.90 -4.41
CA GLY A 57 -0.12 -11.65 -3.05
C GLY A 57 0.40 -12.72 -2.11
N LEU A 58 0.77 -12.34 -0.89
CA LEU A 58 1.35 -13.25 0.08
C LEU A 58 0.83 -12.92 1.48
N VAL A 59 0.39 -13.93 2.23
CA VAL A 59 0.17 -13.81 3.68
C VAL A 59 0.72 -15.03 4.39
N ILE A 60 0.91 -14.92 5.70
CA ILE A 60 1.23 -16.06 6.56
C ILE A 60 0.15 -16.24 7.62
N ARG A 61 -0.37 -17.46 7.74
CA ARG A 61 -1.38 -17.84 8.73
C ARG A 61 -0.96 -19.14 9.39
N ASP A 62 -0.80 -19.13 10.71
CA ASP A 62 -0.44 -20.30 11.52
C ASP A 62 0.80 -21.06 10.98
N GLY A 63 1.80 -20.31 10.51
CA GLY A 63 3.04 -20.86 9.94
C GLY A 63 2.91 -21.40 8.51
N VAL A 64 1.74 -21.30 7.89
CA VAL A 64 1.49 -21.67 6.48
C VAL A 64 1.39 -20.40 5.64
N LEU A 65 2.12 -20.36 4.54
CA LEU A 65 1.97 -19.29 3.55
C LEU A 65 0.70 -19.52 2.73
N ILE A 66 -0.03 -18.44 2.46
CA ILE A 66 -1.07 -18.43 1.43
C ILE A 66 -0.63 -17.42 0.37
N GLU A 67 -0.57 -17.88 -0.87
CA GLU A 67 0.02 -17.10 -1.96
C GLU A 67 -0.91 -17.11 -3.19
N SER A 68 -0.98 -15.96 -3.86
CA SER A 68 -1.58 -15.82 -5.18
C SER A 68 -0.47 -15.66 -6.20
N THR A 69 -0.59 -16.41 -7.28
CA THR A 69 0.34 -16.38 -8.39
C THR A 69 -0.39 -15.95 -9.64
N GLY A 70 0.21 -15.01 -10.37
CA GLY A 70 -0.14 -14.76 -11.76
C GLY A 70 0.39 -15.83 -12.72
N ARG A 71 0.20 -15.56 -14.01
CA ARG A 71 0.55 -16.38 -15.21
C ARG A 71 -0.31 -17.64 -15.36
N ASN A 72 -0.69 -17.94 -16.60
CA ASN A 72 -1.80 -18.85 -16.92
C ASN A 72 -1.43 -20.35 -16.85
N PRO A 73 -2.07 -21.15 -15.98
CA PRO A 73 -3.17 -20.77 -15.11
C PRO A 73 -2.70 -20.06 -13.82
N SER A 74 -3.32 -18.91 -13.51
CA SER A 74 -3.11 -18.23 -12.23
C SER A 74 -3.62 -19.11 -11.09
N SER A 75 -3.12 -18.94 -9.87
CA SER A 75 -3.54 -19.81 -8.76
C SER A 75 -3.52 -19.14 -7.40
N VAL A 76 -4.34 -19.66 -6.47
CA VAL A 76 -4.17 -19.47 -5.03
C VAL A 76 -3.68 -20.78 -4.43
N ARG A 77 -2.69 -20.71 -3.54
CA ARG A 77 -2.01 -21.89 -2.99
C ARG A 77 -1.67 -21.73 -1.52
N ARG A 78 -1.72 -22.84 -0.78
CA ARG A 78 -1.18 -22.98 0.58
C ARG A 78 0.19 -23.65 0.48
N VAL A 79 1.19 -23.06 1.10
CA VAL A 79 2.59 -23.50 1.00
C VAL A 79 3.18 -23.64 2.40
N ARG A 80 3.85 -24.76 2.65
CA ARG A 80 4.58 -24.97 3.89
C ARG A 80 5.85 -24.11 3.88
N LEU A 81 6.01 -23.27 4.90
CA LEU A 81 7.09 -22.29 4.98
C LEU A 81 8.47 -22.96 4.95
N GLU A 82 8.65 -24.08 5.64
CA GLU A 82 9.97 -24.67 5.91
C GLU A 82 10.68 -25.17 4.65
N ASP A 83 9.93 -25.70 3.69
CA ASP A 83 10.48 -26.38 2.50
C ASP A 83 9.84 -25.94 1.18
N GLY A 84 8.89 -25.00 1.19
CA GLY A 84 8.22 -24.50 0.00
C GLY A 84 7.26 -25.50 -0.64
N VAL A 85 6.92 -26.60 0.04
CA VAL A 85 5.98 -27.60 -0.50
C VAL A 85 4.58 -27.02 -0.58
N VAL A 86 3.99 -27.07 -1.78
CA VAL A 86 2.59 -26.71 -2.01
C VAL A 86 1.70 -27.77 -1.37
N LEU A 87 1.03 -27.40 -0.27
CA LEU A 87 0.09 -28.23 0.46
C LEU A 87 -1.24 -28.33 -0.29
N GLN A 88 -1.63 -27.23 -0.93
CA GLN A 88 -2.88 -27.14 -1.68
C GLN A 88 -2.80 -26.06 -2.74
N LYS A 89 -3.46 -26.28 -3.89
CA LYS A 89 -3.53 -25.33 -5.00
C LYS A 89 -4.95 -25.30 -5.59
N ARG A 90 -5.38 -24.10 -6.00
CA ARG A 90 -6.56 -23.86 -6.82
C ARG A 90 -6.17 -22.96 -7.97
N GLU A 91 -6.41 -23.44 -9.18
CA GLU A 91 -6.23 -22.65 -10.39
C GLU A 91 -7.48 -21.81 -10.64
N LEU A 92 -7.26 -20.57 -11.05
CA LEU A 92 -8.33 -19.68 -11.52
C LEU A 92 -8.71 -20.07 -12.95
N GLU A 93 -9.91 -19.68 -13.38
CA GLU A 93 -10.28 -19.84 -14.78
C GLU A 93 -9.34 -19.06 -15.73
N PRO A 94 -9.13 -19.55 -16.96
CA PRO A 94 -8.08 -19.03 -17.86
C PRO A 94 -8.20 -17.55 -18.22
N GLU A 95 -9.38 -16.94 -18.10
CA GLU A 95 -9.61 -15.52 -18.35
C GLU A 95 -9.12 -14.59 -17.23
N PHE A 96 -8.77 -15.13 -16.06
CA PHE A 96 -8.34 -14.36 -14.90
C PHE A 96 -6.84 -14.45 -14.66
N PHE A 97 -6.21 -13.27 -14.59
CA PHE A 97 -4.85 -13.14 -14.08
C PHE A 97 -4.92 -12.82 -12.58
N GLY A 98 -4.43 -13.73 -11.74
CA GLY A 98 -4.47 -13.59 -10.27
C GLY A 98 -3.53 -12.50 -9.79
N GLU A 99 -3.98 -11.71 -8.81
CA GLU A 99 -3.24 -10.59 -8.22
C GLU A 99 -3.19 -10.72 -6.68
N GLY A 100 -3.17 -9.61 -5.94
CA GLY A 100 -3.07 -9.56 -4.49
C GLY A 100 -4.12 -10.38 -3.74
N LEU A 101 -3.75 -10.84 -2.55
CA LEU A 101 -4.65 -11.53 -1.63
C LEU A 101 -4.42 -11.08 -0.20
N THR A 102 -5.44 -11.26 0.63
CA THR A 102 -5.31 -11.18 2.09
C THR A 102 -6.19 -12.23 2.77
N GLU A 103 -5.88 -12.59 4.02
CA GLU A 103 -6.71 -13.49 4.82
C GLU A 103 -7.34 -12.72 5.97
N LYS A 104 -8.67 -12.81 6.11
CA LYS A 104 -9.41 -12.20 7.21
C LYS A 104 -10.52 -13.14 7.69
N ASP A 105 -10.55 -13.45 8.98
CA ASP A 105 -11.59 -14.22 9.65
C ASP A 105 -11.88 -15.58 9.00
N GLY A 106 -10.84 -16.31 8.58
CA GLY A 106 -10.94 -17.61 7.93
C GLY A 106 -11.34 -17.55 6.46
N ARG A 107 -11.35 -16.35 5.86
CA ARG A 107 -11.62 -16.12 4.43
C ARG A 107 -10.37 -15.56 3.77
N VAL A 108 -9.97 -16.12 2.64
CA VAL A 108 -8.97 -15.53 1.75
C VAL A 108 -9.69 -14.73 0.68
N PHE A 109 -9.41 -13.44 0.58
CA PHE A 109 -9.85 -12.58 -0.50
C PHE A 109 -8.71 -12.47 -1.49
N SER A 110 -8.97 -12.71 -2.78
CA SER A 110 -7.96 -12.52 -3.83
C SER A 110 -8.51 -11.72 -5.00
N LEU A 111 -7.65 -10.94 -5.63
CA LEU A 111 -7.98 -10.08 -6.76
C LEU A 111 -7.62 -10.75 -8.10
N SER A 112 -8.19 -10.21 -9.17
CA SER A 112 -7.69 -10.37 -10.54
C SER A 112 -7.22 -9.03 -11.11
N TRP A 113 -6.39 -9.06 -12.14
CA TRP A 113 -5.76 -7.84 -12.64
C TRP A 113 -6.75 -6.84 -13.26
N ILE A 114 -7.23 -7.08 -14.48
CA ILE A 114 -8.04 -6.10 -15.24
C ILE A 114 -9.54 -6.37 -15.22
N ASN A 115 -9.96 -7.53 -14.72
CA ASN A 115 -11.33 -7.99 -14.90
C ASN A 115 -12.33 -7.34 -13.93
N GLY A 116 -11.85 -6.68 -12.86
CA GLY A 116 -12.72 -6.13 -11.81
C GLY A 116 -13.45 -7.20 -11.00
N VAL A 117 -12.89 -8.41 -10.93
CA VAL A 117 -13.48 -9.58 -10.25
C VAL A 117 -12.52 -10.06 -9.16
N GLY A 118 -13.04 -10.23 -7.96
CA GLY A 118 -12.35 -10.85 -6.83
C GLY A 118 -13.01 -12.15 -6.42
N PHE A 119 -12.27 -12.96 -5.66
CA PHE A 119 -12.68 -14.28 -5.22
C PHE A 119 -12.57 -14.38 -3.70
N ILE A 120 -13.49 -15.12 -3.09
CA ILE A 120 -13.44 -15.47 -1.67
C ILE A 120 -13.26 -16.98 -1.57
N TRP A 121 -12.25 -17.39 -0.81
CA TRP A 121 -11.92 -18.79 -0.55
C TRP A 121 -11.98 -19.07 0.94
N ASN A 122 -12.29 -20.30 1.31
CA ASN A 122 -12.05 -20.75 2.68
C ASN A 122 -10.54 -20.82 2.95
N ALA A 123 -10.05 -20.24 4.03
CA ALA A 123 -8.60 -20.17 4.31
C ALA A 123 -7.97 -21.53 4.64
N ASP A 124 -8.75 -22.46 5.19
CA ASP A 124 -8.24 -23.78 5.61
C ASP A 124 -8.07 -24.73 4.43
N ASP A 125 -8.98 -24.67 3.43
CA ASP A 125 -9.00 -25.64 2.33
C ASP A 125 -9.17 -25.05 0.93
N LEU A 126 -9.04 -23.72 0.78
CA LEU A 126 -9.18 -22.99 -0.48
C LEU A 126 -10.43 -23.38 -1.29
N LYS A 127 -11.50 -23.90 -0.66
CA LYS A 127 -12.75 -24.10 -1.40
C LYS A 127 -13.33 -22.74 -1.77
N PRO A 128 -13.81 -22.58 -3.01
CA PRO A 128 -14.45 -21.34 -3.42
C PRO A 128 -15.70 -21.11 -2.57
N VAL A 129 -15.82 -19.90 -2.03
CA VAL A 129 -16.98 -19.45 -1.25
C VAL A 129 -17.86 -18.57 -2.12
N SER A 130 -17.29 -17.52 -2.72
CA SER A 130 -18.03 -16.59 -3.58
C SER A 130 -17.09 -15.76 -4.48
N ARG A 131 -17.67 -14.86 -5.26
CA ARG A 131 -16.97 -13.82 -6.01
C ARG A 131 -17.56 -12.47 -5.65
N PHE A 132 -16.76 -11.42 -5.88
CA PHE A 132 -17.19 -10.04 -5.73
C PHE A 132 -16.69 -9.19 -6.90
N ALA A 133 -17.32 -8.05 -7.12
CA ALA A 133 -16.91 -7.10 -8.15
C ALA A 133 -16.25 -5.88 -7.51
N TYR A 134 -15.31 -5.26 -8.22
CA TYR A 134 -14.73 -3.97 -7.88
C TYR A 134 -14.41 -3.18 -9.15
N ALA A 135 -14.31 -1.86 -9.01
CA ALA A 135 -13.98 -0.98 -10.14
C ALA A 135 -12.47 -0.98 -10.44
N GLY A 136 -12.09 -0.88 -11.71
CA GLY A 136 -10.70 -0.73 -12.13
C GLY A 136 -9.85 -1.98 -11.93
N GLU A 137 -8.53 -1.79 -11.90
CA GLU A 137 -7.57 -2.87 -11.70
C GLU A 137 -7.45 -3.27 -10.21
N GLY A 138 -6.97 -4.48 -9.94
CA GLY A 138 -6.56 -4.91 -8.60
C GLY A 138 -5.11 -5.39 -8.64
N TRP A 139 -4.26 -4.89 -7.74
CA TRP A 139 -2.83 -5.23 -7.67
C TRP A 139 -2.49 -5.86 -6.33
N GLY A 140 -2.46 -5.11 -5.23
CA GLY A 140 -2.24 -5.63 -3.88
C GLY A 140 -3.51 -5.57 -3.02
N LEU A 141 -3.59 -6.44 -2.01
CA LEU A 141 -4.70 -6.49 -1.08
C LEU A 141 -4.18 -6.80 0.34
N THR A 142 -4.57 -6.03 1.33
CA THR A 142 -4.36 -6.33 2.76
C THR A 142 -5.59 -5.88 3.56
N HIS A 143 -5.54 -5.84 4.89
CA HIS A 143 -6.63 -5.31 5.71
C HIS A 143 -6.16 -4.67 7.02
N ASP A 144 -6.88 -3.67 7.51
CA ASP A 144 -6.62 -3.04 8.84
C ASP A 144 -7.35 -3.75 10.00
N GLY A 145 -7.98 -4.89 9.72
CA GLY A 145 -8.84 -5.63 10.66
C GLY A 145 -10.32 -5.22 10.59
N THR A 146 -10.62 -4.06 10.01
CA THR A 146 -11.99 -3.57 9.78
C THR A 146 -12.36 -3.50 8.30
N ARG A 147 -11.43 -3.08 7.45
CA ARG A 147 -11.61 -2.84 6.02
C ARG A 147 -10.52 -3.57 5.24
N LEU A 148 -10.86 -4.02 4.03
CA LEU A 148 -9.86 -4.42 3.06
C LEU A 148 -9.20 -3.17 2.48
N ILE A 149 -7.93 -3.26 2.13
CA ILE A 149 -7.12 -2.17 1.56
C ILE A 149 -6.53 -2.66 0.25
N LEU A 150 -6.87 -1.97 -0.84
CA LEU A 150 -6.51 -2.39 -2.19
C LEU A 150 -5.64 -1.31 -2.86
N SER A 151 -4.56 -1.76 -3.51
CA SER A 151 -3.78 -0.97 -4.48
C SER A 151 -4.09 -1.41 -5.91
N ASP A 152 -3.87 -0.52 -6.87
CA ASP A 152 -4.17 -0.74 -8.29
C ASP A 152 -3.08 -0.18 -9.22
N GLY A 153 -1.85 -0.07 -8.73
CA GLY A 153 -0.73 0.55 -9.45
C GLY A 153 -0.81 2.07 -9.57
N SER A 154 -1.93 2.71 -9.18
CA SER A 154 -2.00 4.16 -9.03
C SER A 154 -1.33 4.63 -7.74
N ALA A 155 -1.56 5.89 -7.37
CA ALA A 155 -1.15 6.42 -6.07
C ALA A 155 -2.25 6.27 -5.00
N ALA A 156 -3.39 5.68 -5.31
CA ALA A 156 -4.48 5.52 -4.35
C ALA A 156 -4.38 4.20 -3.59
N LEU A 157 -4.65 4.24 -2.29
CA LEU A 157 -5.09 3.07 -1.53
C LEU A 157 -6.61 3.19 -1.33
N ARG A 158 -7.35 2.17 -1.72
CA ARG A 158 -8.81 2.11 -1.62
C ARG A 158 -9.23 1.24 -0.46
N PHE A 159 -10.17 1.69 0.34
CA PHE A 159 -10.72 0.95 1.47
C PHE A 159 -12.05 0.32 1.06
N LEU A 160 -12.17 -1.00 1.21
CA LEU A 160 -13.39 -1.73 0.88
C LEU A 160 -13.98 -2.35 2.14
N ASP A 161 -15.30 -2.34 2.24
CA ASP A 161 -16.03 -3.08 3.25
C ASP A 161 -15.87 -4.59 3.01
N PRO A 162 -15.46 -5.41 4.00
CA PRO A 162 -15.12 -6.81 3.76
C PRO A 162 -16.33 -7.71 3.46
N ASP A 163 -17.56 -7.26 3.75
CA ASP A 163 -18.77 -8.07 3.57
C ASP A 163 -19.51 -7.71 2.27
N THR A 164 -19.53 -6.43 1.90
CA THR A 164 -20.17 -5.93 0.66
C THR A 164 -19.19 -5.65 -0.47
N GLN A 165 -17.89 -5.52 -0.16
CA GLN A 165 -16.81 -5.12 -1.06
C GLN A 165 -17.01 -3.75 -1.73
N ALA A 166 -17.95 -2.97 -1.20
CA ALA A 166 -18.16 -1.59 -1.60
C ALA A 166 -17.00 -0.71 -1.09
N GLU A 167 -16.57 0.23 -1.92
CA GLU A 167 -15.55 1.20 -1.51
C GLU A 167 -16.13 2.16 -0.46
N THR A 168 -15.45 2.24 0.68
CA THR A 168 -15.80 3.10 1.83
C THR A 168 -14.95 4.37 1.89
N GLY A 169 -13.87 4.43 1.12
CA GLY A 169 -13.03 5.61 0.99
C GLY A 169 -11.71 5.30 0.28
N ARG A 170 -10.85 6.31 0.18
CA ARG A 170 -9.49 6.17 -0.36
C ARG A 170 -8.57 7.26 0.18
N VAL A 171 -7.27 6.99 0.21
CA VAL A 171 -6.21 7.98 0.42
C VAL A 171 -5.25 8.00 -0.77
N SER A 172 -4.62 9.16 -1.00
CA SER A 172 -3.56 9.31 -1.99
C SER A 172 -2.20 9.21 -1.30
N VAL A 173 -1.38 8.24 -1.72
CA VAL A 173 -0.07 7.98 -1.15
C VAL A 173 0.93 9.02 -1.61
N THR A 174 1.62 9.65 -0.66
CA THR A 174 2.61 10.67 -0.95
C THR A 174 3.92 10.47 -0.20
N LEU A 175 5.04 10.67 -0.91
CA LEU A 175 6.38 10.76 -0.34
C LEU A 175 6.87 12.21 -0.50
N ASN A 176 7.11 12.89 0.62
CA ASN A 176 7.48 14.31 0.63
C ASN A 176 6.51 15.20 -0.18
N GLY A 177 5.20 14.92 -0.07
CA GLY A 177 4.13 15.66 -0.75
C GLY A 177 3.95 15.33 -2.23
N ARG A 178 4.74 14.40 -2.79
CA ARG A 178 4.59 13.95 -4.18
C ARG A 178 3.86 12.61 -4.25
N PRO A 179 2.87 12.44 -5.14
CA PRO A 179 2.21 11.15 -5.31
C PRO A 179 3.19 10.04 -5.66
N VAL A 180 3.06 8.88 -5.01
CA VAL A 180 3.83 7.68 -5.34
C VAL A 180 2.94 6.70 -6.09
N ARG A 181 3.32 6.34 -7.31
CA ARG A 181 2.58 5.37 -8.15
C ARG A 181 3.23 4.00 -8.06
N GLN A 182 2.65 3.02 -8.76
CA GLN A 182 3.13 1.65 -8.86
C GLN A 182 3.11 0.92 -7.50
N LEU A 183 2.18 1.31 -6.63
CA LEU A 183 1.88 0.57 -5.41
C LEU A 183 1.36 -0.81 -5.83
N ASN A 184 2.06 -1.84 -5.40
CA ASN A 184 1.78 -3.22 -5.78
C ASN A 184 1.33 -4.01 -4.56
N GLU A 185 1.94 -5.15 -4.28
CA GLU A 185 1.58 -5.98 -3.13
C GLU A 185 1.64 -5.22 -1.80
N LEU A 186 0.69 -5.55 -0.90
CA LEU A 186 0.43 -4.82 0.33
C LEU A 186 0.44 -5.77 1.53
N GLU A 187 0.89 -5.26 2.67
CA GLU A 187 0.73 -5.94 3.96
C GLU A 187 0.44 -4.97 5.10
N TRP A 188 -0.39 -5.36 6.07
CA TRP A 188 -0.71 -4.55 7.24
C TRP A 188 0.18 -4.91 8.42
N ILE A 189 0.99 -3.96 8.89
CA ILE A 189 1.99 -4.20 9.95
C ILE A 189 1.94 -3.07 10.97
N ASP A 190 1.61 -3.41 12.22
CA ASP A 190 1.67 -2.52 13.38
C ASP A 190 0.99 -1.14 13.15
N GLY A 191 -0.14 -1.10 12.42
CA GLY A 191 -0.91 0.13 12.16
C GLY A 191 -0.59 0.83 10.83
N GLU A 192 0.32 0.27 10.03
CA GLU A 192 0.77 0.84 8.76
C GLU A 192 0.42 -0.09 7.60
N VAL A 193 0.21 0.50 6.41
CA VAL A 193 0.19 -0.25 5.16
C VAL A 193 1.61 -0.27 4.60
N TRP A 194 2.15 -1.46 4.45
CA TRP A 194 3.42 -1.69 3.78
C TRP A 194 3.13 -2.02 2.32
N ALA A 195 3.86 -1.42 1.40
CA ALA A 195 3.60 -1.58 -0.02
C ALA A 195 4.89 -1.78 -0.81
N ASN A 196 4.96 -2.84 -1.61
CA ASN A 196 5.95 -2.92 -2.68
C ASN A 196 5.71 -1.79 -3.69
N VAL A 197 6.79 -1.25 -4.26
CA VAL A 197 6.71 -0.35 -5.42
C VAL A 197 7.27 -1.09 -6.63
N TRP A 198 6.39 -1.40 -7.60
CA TRP A 198 6.74 -2.26 -8.73
C TRP A 198 7.96 -1.72 -9.51
N ARG A 199 8.87 -2.63 -9.89
CA ARG A 199 10.18 -2.36 -10.54
C ARG A 199 11.17 -1.57 -9.68
N THR A 200 11.02 -1.62 -8.37
CA THR A 200 12.03 -1.12 -7.43
C THR A 200 12.32 -2.17 -6.36
N ASP A 201 13.43 -1.99 -5.65
CA ASP A 201 13.77 -2.79 -4.47
C ASP A 201 13.27 -2.13 -3.17
N TYR A 202 12.23 -1.28 -3.25
CA TYR A 202 11.70 -0.55 -2.10
C TYR A 202 10.35 -1.08 -1.62
N ILE A 203 10.19 -1.08 -0.29
CA ILE A 203 8.90 -1.17 0.38
C ILE A 203 8.63 0.16 1.09
N LEU A 204 7.43 0.71 0.91
CA LEU A 204 6.99 1.90 1.62
C LEU A 204 6.22 1.51 2.87
N ARG A 205 6.44 2.25 3.95
CA ARG A 205 5.59 2.24 5.15
C ARG A 205 4.67 3.44 5.07
N ILE A 206 3.36 3.21 5.02
CA ILE A 206 2.36 4.23 4.71
C ILE A 206 1.40 4.36 5.88
N ASP A 207 1.22 5.59 6.36
CA ASP A 207 0.13 5.93 7.28
C ASP A 207 -1.21 5.84 6.51
N PRO A 208 -2.11 4.91 6.88
CA PRO A 208 -3.37 4.69 6.16
C PRO A 208 -4.36 5.84 6.32
N GLU A 209 -4.26 6.67 7.37
CA GLU A 209 -5.19 7.78 7.59
C GLU A 209 -4.86 8.95 6.68
N SER A 210 -3.58 9.26 6.51
CA SER A 210 -3.13 10.43 5.74
C SER A 210 -2.60 10.09 4.34
N GLY A 211 -2.26 8.82 4.07
CA GLY A 211 -1.54 8.40 2.87
C GLY A 211 -0.06 8.81 2.87
N ARG A 212 0.46 9.39 3.95
CA ARG A 212 1.86 9.83 3.98
C ARG A 212 2.78 8.63 4.14
N VAL A 213 3.83 8.56 3.33
CA VAL A 213 4.92 7.62 3.56
C VAL A 213 5.69 8.05 4.81
N VAL A 214 5.72 7.18 5.82
CA VAL A 214 6.38 7.38 7.11
C VAL A 214 7.72 6.66 7.21
N GLY A 215 8.03 5.79 6.25
CA GLY A 215 9.34 5.14 6.13
C GLY A 215 9.53 4.49 4.77
N VAL A 216 10.79 4.28 4.38
CA VAL A 216 11.16 3.52 3.19
C VAL A 216 12.09 2.40 3.61
N ILE A 217 11.86 1.19 3.13
CA ILE A 217 12.73 0.04 3.36
C ILE A 217 13.43 -0.24 2.04
N ASP A 218 14.76 -0.18 2.07
CA ASP A 218 15.63 -0.43 0.94
C ASP A 218 16.14 -1.87 0.98
N LEU A 219 15.59 -2.70 0.11
CA LEU A 219 15.95 -4.11 -0.06
C LEU A 219 16.92 -4.33 -1.23
N SER A 220 17.60 -3.28 -1.69
CA SER A 220 18.57 -3.39 -2.78
C SER A 220 19.59 -4.50 -2.48
N GLY A 221 19.80 -5.38 -3.47
CA GLY A 221 20.74 -6.49 -3.36
C GLY A 221 20.27 -7.70 -2.54
N LEU A 222 18.99 -7.74 -2.13
CA LEU A 222 18.43 -8.88 -1.37
C LEU A 222 18.55 -10.19 -2.15
N LEU A 223 18.11 -10.19 -3.42
CA LEU A 223 18.37 -11.30 -4.34
C LEU A 223 19.61 -10.98 -5.20
N PRO A 224 20.64 -11.85 -5.22
CA PRO A 224 21.78 -11.69 -6.11
C PRO A 224 21.34 -11.65 -7.59
N LYS A 225 21.91 -10.72 -8.37
CA LYS A 225 21.52 -10.48 -9.76
C LYS A 225 21.69 -11.68 -10.69
N ASP A 226 22.62 -12.57 -10.38
CA ASP A 226 22.87 -13.82 -11.13
C ASP A 226 21.78 -14.87 -10.90
N GLN A 227 20.91 -14.70 -9.89
CA GLN A 227 19.75 -15.55 -9.65
C GLN A 227 18.46 -15.03 -10.30
N VAL A 228 18.48 -13.80 -10.83
CA VAL A 228 17.35 -13.19 -11.54
C VAL A 228 17.40 -13.62 -13.00
N LYS A 229 16.36 -14.34 -13.47
CA LYS A 229 16.32 -14.84 -14.86
C LYS A 229 15.80 -13.77 -15.82
N ASP A 230 14.72 -13.08 -15.43
CA ASP A 230 14.16 -11.96 -16.16
C ASP A 230 14.12 -10.70 -15.28
N PRO A 231 15.08 -9.77 -15.41
CA PRO A 231 15.13 -8.58 -14.55
C PRO A 231 13.98 -7.59 -14.80
N VAL A 232 13.16 -7.77 -15.84
CA VAL A 232 11.99 -6.92 -16.10
C VAL A 232 10.79 -7.33 -15.24
N ASP A 233 10.60 -8.64 -15.08
CA ASP A 233 9.40 -9.23 -14.50
C ASP A 233 9.66 -10.00 -13.19
N ASP A 234 10.86 -10.54 -12.97
CA ASP A 234 11.27 -11.28 -11.77
C ASP A 234 11.70 -10.33 -10.64
N VAL A 235 10.81 -9.41 -10.29
CA VAL A 235 11.06 -8.31 -9.34
C VAL A 235 10.56 -8.62 -7.94
N LEU A 236 11.07 -7.88 -6.95
CA LEU A 236 10.58 -7.87 -5.57
C LEU A 236 9.05 -7.65 -5.55
N ASN A 237 8.32 -8.58 -4.95
CA ASN A 237 6.87 -8.52 -4.76
C ASN A 237 6.39 -9.63 -3.82
N GLY A 238 5.65 -9.28 -2.77
CA GLY A 238 5.17 -10.21 -1.75
C GLY A 238 5.77 -9.88 -0.38
N ILE A 239 4.90 -9.52 0.56
CA ILE A 239 5.23 -9.16 1.94
C ILE A 239 4.26 -9.92 2.84
N ALA A 240 4.77 -10.65 3.83
CA ALA A 240 3.92 -11.31 4.81
C ALA A 240 4.40 -11.06 6.23
N TRP A 241 3.45 -10.83 7.13
CA TRP A 241 3.70 -10.53 8.52
C TRP A 241 3.10 -11.58 9.46
N ASP A 242 3.98 -12.28 10.18
CA ASP A 242 3.60 -13.14 11.28
C ASP A 242 3.54 -12.29 12.56
N ALA A 243 2.36 -11.76 12.86
CA ALA A 243 2.15 -10.92 14.04
C ALA A 243 2.43 -11.64 15.37
N GLN A 244 2.18 -12.95 15.44
CA GLN A 244 2.36 -13.74 16.66
C GLN A 244 3.84 -13.85 17.02
N ASN A 245 4.70 -14.11 16.04
CA ASN A 245 6.14 -14.31 16.25
C ASN A 245 6.98 -13.10 15.86
N ARG A 246 6.35 -12.02 15.36
CA ARG A 246 6.98 -10.80 14.85
C ARG A 246 8.01 -11.06 13.76
N ARG A 247 7.64 -11.87 12.76
CA ARG A 247 8.51 -12.21 11.62
C ARG A 247 7.99 -11.56 10.36
N LEU A 248 8.89 -10.89 9.65
CA LEU A 248 8.63 -10.25 8.37
C LEU A 248 9.25 -11.10 7.26
N PHE A 249 8.41 -11.50 6.31
CA PHE A 249 8.81 -12.28 5.15
C PHE A 249 8.67 -11.45 3.89
N VAL A 250 9.65 -11.57 2.99
CA VAL A 250 9.62 -10.95 1.67
C VAL A 250 10.12 -11.92 0.61
N THR A 251 9.56 -11.81 -0.60
CA THR A 251 9.96 -12.61 -1.76
C THR A 251 9.81 -11.78 -3.04
N GLY A 252 9.89 -12.42 -4.20
CA GLY A 252 9.62 -11.81 -5.48
C GLY A 252 9.08 -12.79 -6.50
N LYS A 253 8.70 -12.22 -7.65
CA LYS A 253 8.16 -12.97 -8.78
C LYS A 253 9.22 -13.91 -9.32
N ASN A 254 8.92 -15.21 -9.33
CA ASN A 254 9.82 -16.30 -9.75
C ASN A 254 11.14 -16.37 -8.94
N TRP A 255 11.22 -15.74 -7.77
CA TRP A 255 12.41 -15.81 -6.94
C TRP A 255 12.58 -17.23 -6.39
N PRO A 256 13.79 -17.80 -6.35
CA PRO A 256 14.02 -19.13 -5.78
C PRO A 256 14.02 -19.13 -4.25
N SER A 257 13.82 -17.97 -3.62
CA SER A 257 13.99 -17.78 -2.19
C SER A 257 12.98 -16.79 -1.63
N LEU A 258 12.48 -17.13 -0.43
CA LEU A 258 11.75 -16.25 0.46
C LEU A 258 12.64 -15.93 1.66
N PHE A 259 12.64 -14.69 2.11
CA PHE A 259 13.54 -14.21 3.15
C PHE A 259 12.75 -13.76 4.37
N GLU A 260 13.09 -14.30 5.54
CA GLU A 260 12.78 -13.63 6.80
C GLU A 260 13.82 -12.53 7.02
N ILE A 261 13.36 -11.30 7.21
CA ILE A 261 14.22 -10.14 7.38
C ILE A 261 13.90 -9.40 8.68
N ARG A 262 14.91 -8.68 9.20
CA ARG A 262 14.75 -7.66 10.23
C ARG A 262 15.19 -6.31 9.69
N LEU A 263 14.46 -5.25 10.00
CA LEU A 263 14.88 -3.91 9.62
C LEU A 263 16.11 -3.44 10.41
N THR A 264 17.01 -2.72 9.76
CA THR A 264 18.16 -2.05 10.39
C THR A 264 18.06 -0.53 10.20
N GLY A 265 18.57 0.24 11.16
CA GLY A 265 18.56 1.71 11.11
C GLY A 265 17.33 2.35 11.79
N PRO A 266 16.94 3.58 11.41
CA PRO A 266 17.12 4.20 10.09
C PRO A 266 18.55 4.68 9.77
N ARG A 267 18.86 4.78 8.48
CA ARG A 267 20.14 5.26 7.89
C ARG A 267 20.02 6.71 7.41
#